data_AF-A0A5A9EB27-F1
#
_entry.id   AF-A0A5A9EB27-F1
#
_cell.length_a   1.000
_cell.length_b   1.000
_cell.length_c   1.000
_cell.angle_alpha   90.00
_cell.angle_beta   90.00
_cell.angle_gamma   90.00
#
_symmetry.space_group_name_H-M   'P 1'
#
loop_
_entity.id
_entity.type
_entity.pdbx_description
1 polymer ?
#
loop_
_entity_poly.entity_id
_entity_poly.type
_entity_poly.pdbx_seq_one_letter_code
_entity_poly.pdbx_strand_id
1 'polypeptide(L)'
;MIHQKTNTIVIEALNKFPHKIHIKLGEILRERGLTQGDLHRLTGLRVATINELVNFKKKSLTVAHLVSIMIALRITDIRDLIEIEFDQEVQDYFNEENQRMKNGFTPDLTKTAETNVKRIAAGANN
;
A
#
# COMPACT_ATOMS: atom_id res chain seq x y z
N MET A 1 2.37 5.88 8.84
CA MET A 1 2.30 5.21 7.52
C MET A 1 3.68 5.03 6.90
N ILE A 2 4.55 6.05 6.89
CA ILE A 2 5.86 5.98 6.23
C ILE A 2 6.95 5.43 7.18
N HIS A 3 7.72 4.44 6.73
CA HIS A 3 8.85 3.89 7.49
C HIS A 3 10.03 4.88 7.52
N GLN A 4 10.80 4.93 8.61
CA GLN A 4 11.90 5.90 8.79
C GLN A 4 13.00 5.81 7.70
N LYS A 5 13.12 4.65 7.03
CA LYS A 5 14.06 4.42 5.92
C LYS A 5 13.43 4.55 4.52
N THR A 6 12.21 5.09 4.43
CA THR A 6 11.54 5.24 3.13
C THR A 6 12.26 6.33 2.33
N ASN A 7 12.60 6.02 1.08
CA ASN A 7 13.27 6.96 0.18
C ASN A 7 12.41 8.23 0.00
N THR A 8 13.04 9.41 0.03
CA THR A 8 12.35 10.72 -0.11
C THR A 8 11.56 10.83 -1.42
N ILE A 9 12.02 10.21 -2.51
CA ILE A 9 11.29 10.13 -3.78
C ILE A 9 9.93 9.45 -3.58
N VAL A 10 9.89 8.36 -2.80
CA VAL A 10 8.65 7.64 -2.51
C VAL A 10 7.73 8.49 -1.62
N ILE A 11 8.29 9.14 -0.60
CA ILE A 11 7.53 10.02 0.30
C ILE A 11 6.87 11.16 -0.48
N GLU A 12 7.62 11.82 -1.35
CA GLU A 12 7.13 12.91 -2.18
C GLU A 12 6.07 12.45 -3.17
N ALA A 13 6.22 11.27 -3.78
CA ALA A 13 5.20 10.70 -4.65
C ALA A 13 3.89 10.44 -3.88
N LEU A 14 3.97 9.85 -2.68
CA LEU A 14 2.82 9.60 -1.82
C LEU A 14 2.13 10.90 -1.36
N ASN A 15 2.90 11.96 -1.13
CA ASN A 15 2.36 13.27 -0.76
C ASN A 15 1.76 14.03 -1.96
N LYS A 16 2.31 13.83 -3.17
CA LYS A 16 1.83 14.45 -4.41
C LYS A 16 0.44 13.94 -4.80
N PHE A 17 0.14 12.68 -4.51
CA PHE A 17 -1.10 12.03 -4.91
C PHE A 17 -1.92 11.62 -3.68
N PRO A 18 -2.85 12.48 -3.22
CA PRO A 18 -3.76 12.17 -2.13
C PRO A 18 -4.47 10.83 -2.33
N HIS A 19 -4.45 10.02 -1.27
CA HIS A 19 -5.03 8.68 -1.26
C HIS A 19 -5.45 8.28 0.15
N LYS A 20 -6.36 7.32 0.20
CA LYS A 20 -6.86 6.68 1.42
C LYS A 20 -6.60 5.20 1.33
N ILE A 21 -6.27 4.61 2.47
CA ILE A 21 -6.09 3.16 2.60
C ILE A 21 -7.02 2.69 3.70
N HIS A 22 -7.82 1.69 3.39
CA HIS A 22 -8.76 1.09 4.31
C HIS A 22 -8.44 -0.39 4.50
N ILE A 23 -8.18 -0.80 5.74
CA ILE A 23 -7.91 -2.19 6.11
C ILE A 23 -9.15 -2.77 6.76
N LYS A 24 -9.75 -3.76 6.11
CA LYS A 24 -11.02 -4.40 6.51
C LYS A 24 -10.83 -5.50 7.57
N LEU A 25 -9.59 -5.81 7.94
CA LEU A 25 -9.27 -6.94 8.82
C LEU A 25 -10.02 -6.93 10.16
N GLY A 26 -10.13 -5.77 10.81
CA GLY A 26 -10.84 -5.67 12.09
C GLY A 26 -12.33 -5.97 11.97
N GLU A 27 -12.94 -5.56 10.86
CA GLU A 27 -14.36 -5.77 10.56
C GLU A 27 -14.62 -7.24 10.24
N ILE A 28 -13.79 -7.84 9.38
CA ILE A 28 -13.86 -9.27 9.03
C ILE A 28 -13.77 -10.15 10.28
N LEU A 29 -12.83 -9.85 11.19
CA LEU A 29 -12.69 -10.62 12.42
C LEU A 29 -13.96 -10.51 13.28
N ARG A 30 -14.49 -9.31 13.47
CA ARG A 30 -15.71 -9.06 14.25
C ARG A 30 -16.92 -9.77 13.67
N GLU A 31 -17.15 -9.65 12.36
CA GLU A 31 -18.28 -10.29 11.65
C GLU A 31 -18.26 -11.81 11.74
N ARG A 32 -17.06 -12.40 11.84
CA ARG A 32 -16.87 -13.85 11.94
C ARG A 32 -16.73 -14.35 13.37
N GLY A 33 -16.91 -13.48 14.37
CA GLY A 33 -16.75 -13.82 15.78
C GLY A 33 -15.33 -14.25 16.17
N LEU A 34 -14.32 -13.79 15.43
CA LEU A 34 -12.91 -14.11 15.67
C LEU A 34 -12.20 -12.99 16.41
N THR A 35 -11.30 -13.36 17.32
CA THR A 35 -10.39 -12.43 17.98
C THR A 35 -9.08 -12.30 17.20
N GLN A 36 -8.30 -11.25 17.47
CA GLN A 36 -6.92 -11.16 16.96
C GLN A 36 -6.05 -12.33 17.44
N GLY A 37 -6.35 -12.90 18.62
CA GLY A 37 -5.68 -14.09 19.14
C GLY A 37 -6.00 -15.35 18.34
N ASP A 38 -7.22 -15.48 17.83
CA ASP A 38 -7.59 -16.56 16.90
C ASP A 38 -6.80 -16.45 15.60
N LEU A 39 -6.73 -15.23 15.03
CA LEU A 39 -5.95 -15.01 13.83
C LEU A 39 -4.45 -15.31 14.04
N HIS A 40 -3.89 -14.97 15.21
CA HIS A 40 -2.53 -15.36 15.57
C HIS A 40 -2.36 -16.88 15.54
N ARG A 41 -3.27 -17.64 16.16
CA ARG A 41 -3.23 -19.11 16.15
C ARG A 41 -3.35 -19.71 14.75
N LEU A 42 -4.16 -19.10 13.88
CA LEU A 42 -4.37 -19.58 12.51
C LEU A 42 -3.19 -19.26 11.56
N THR A 43 -2.47 -18.16 11.81
CA THR A 43 -1.48 -17.63 10.86
C THR A 43 -0.03 -17.70 11.36
N GLY A 44 0.16 -17.87 12.67
CA GLY A 44 1.47 -17.72 13.34
C GLY A 44 1.96 -16.27 13.43
N LEU A 45 1.22 -15.28 12.90
CA LEU A 45 1.63 -13.87 12.94
C LEU A 45 1.57 -13.33 14.36
N ARG A 46 2.59 -12.56 14.78
CA ARG A 46 2.61 -11.95 16.12
C ARG A 46 1.34 -11.12 16.35
N VAL A 47 0.73 -11.24 17.53
CA VAL A 47 -0.46 -10.46 17.91
C VAL A 47 -0.22 -8.96 17.73
N ALA A 48 0.97 -8.45 18.07
CA ALA A 48 1.33 -7.05 17.83
C ALA A 48 1.25 -6.64 16.34
N THR A 49 1.69 -7.53 15.43
CA THR A 49 1.57 -7.31 13.98
C THR A 49 0.12 -7.26 13.53
N ILE A 50 -0.73 -8.15 14.06
CA ILE A 50 -2.16 -8.16 13.75
C ILE A 50 -2.82 -6.88 14.28
N ASN A 51 -2.50 -6.48 15.50
CA ASN A 51 -3.03 -5.26 16.12
C ASN A 51 -2.64 -3.99 15.35
N GLU A 52 -1.38 -3.90 14.91
CA GLU A 52 -0.92 -2.80 14.06
C GLU A 52 -1.64 -2.76 12.72
N LEU A 53 -1.98 -3.92 12.15
CA LEU A 53 -2.75 -4.00 10.90
C LEU A 53 -4.19 -3.55 11.08
N VAL A 54 -4.87 -4.07 12.12
CA VAL A 54 -6.27 -3.71 12.44
C VAL A 54 -6.42 -2.20 12.67
N ASN A 55 -5.44 -1.56 13.32
CA ASN A 55 -5.49 -0.13 13.60
C ASN A 55 -4.86 0.75 12.51
N PHE A 56 -4.44 0.16 11.39
CA PHE A 56 -3.71 0.85 10.32
C PHE A 56 -2.46 1.63 10.79
N LYS A 57 -1.82 1.14 11.86
CA LYS A 57 -0.60 1.74 12.44
C LYS A 57 0.68 1.12 11.87
N LYS A 58 0.56 -0.03 11.20
CA LYS A 58 1.71 -0.75 10.67
C LYS A 58 2.40 0.05 9.57
N LYS A 59 3.73 0.20 9.68
CA LYS A 59 4.56 0.95 8.71
C LYS A 59 4.98 0.12 7.49
N SER A 60 4.84 -1.20 7.56
CA SER A 60 5.23 -2.12 6.47
C SER A 60 4.42 -3.40 6.53
N LEU A 61 3.87 -3.81 5.39
CA LEU A 61 3.17 -5.08 5.24
C LEU A 61 3.81 -5.85 4.10
N THR A 62 4.01 -7.16 4.28
CA THR A 62 4.60 -8.01 3.25
C THR A 62 3.50 -8.83 2.58
N VAL A 63 3.75 -9.27 1.35
CA VAL A 63 2.83 -10.18 0.64
C VAL A 63 2.62 -11.48 1.42
N ALA A 64 3.66 -12.01 2.06
CA ALA A 64 3.54 -13.21 2.90
C ALA A 64 2.53 -13.02 4.05
N HIS A 65 2.55 -11.87 4.73
CA HIS A 65 1.55 -11.58 5.77
C HIS A 65 0.13 -11.53 5.21
N LEU A 66 -0.05 -10.84 4.07
CA LEU A 66 -1.36 -10.72 3.40
C LEU A 66 -1.89 -12.10 3.00
N VAL A 67 -1.08 -12.89 2.30
CA VAL A 67 -1.46 -14.23 1.82
C VAL A 67 -1.74 -15.16 3.00
N SER A 68 -0.95 -15.14 4.08
CA SER A 68 -1.24 -15.95 5.27
C SER A 68 -2.60 -15.60 5.90
N ILE A 69 -2.94 -14.31 5.98
CA ILE A 69 -4.24 -13.86 6.48
C ILE A 69 -5.35 -14.29 5.53
N MET A 70 -5.17 -14.11 4.21
CA MET A 70 -6.13 -14.52 3.20
C MET A 70 -6.41 -16.02 3.25
N ILE A 71 -5.35 -16.85 3.37
CA ILE A 71 -5.48 -18.29 3.55
C ILE A 71 -6.27 -18.59 4.82
N ALA A 72 -5.85 -18.07 5.98
CA ALA A 72 -6.51 -18.34 7.26
C ALA A 72 -7.99 -17.95 7.27
N LEU A 73 -8.34 -16.85 6.60
CA LEU A 73 -9.69 -16.33 6.51
C LEU A 73 -10.42 -16.79 5.23
N ARG A 74 -9.86 -17.68 4.41
CA ARG A 74 -10.48 -18.15 3.16
C ARG A 74 -10.96 -17.00 2.26
N ILE A 75 -10.16 -15.93 2.20
CA ILE A 75 -10.38 -14.78 1.32
C ILE A 75 -9.68 -15.06 0.00
N THR A 76 -10.42 -14.93 -1.10
CA THR A 76 -9.92 -15.18 -2.46
C THR A 76 -9.49 -13.90 -3.17
N ASP A 77 -10.03 -12.75 -2.77
CA ASP A 77 -9.70 -11.44 -3.34
C ASP A 77 -9.07 -10.53 -2.28
N ILE A 78 -7.89 -9.99 -2.57
CA ILE A 78 -7.18 -9.07 -1.66
C ILE A 78 -8.00 -7.80 -1.37
N ARG A 79 -8.90 -7.38 -2.27
CA ARG A 79 -9.76 -6.20 -2.12
C ARG A 79 -10.78 -6.35 -0.98
N ASP A 80 -11.08 -7.57 -0.59
CA ASP A 80 -11.89 -7.87 0.58
C ASP A 80 -11.12 -7.60 1.88
N LEU A 81 -9.79 -7.56 1.83
CA LEU A 81 -8.90 -7.33 2.98
C LEU A 81 -8.37 -5.90 3.04
N ILE A 82 -8.02 -5.30 1.91
CA ILE A 82 -7.43 -3.97 1.80
C ILE A 82 -7.97 -3.24 0.58
N GLU A 83 -8.28 -1.96 0.76
CA GLU A 83 -8.73 -1.07 -0.29
C GLU A 83 -7.86 0.19 -0.30
N ILE A 84 -7.49 0.63 -1.50
CA ILE A 84 -6.70 1.85 -1.72
C ILE A 84 -7.44 2.68 -2.74
N GLU A 85 -7.77 3.91 -2.37
CA GLU A 85 -8.53 4.84 -3.20
C GLU A 85 -7.76 6.14 -3.33
N PHE A 86 -7.55 6.61 -4.56
CA PHE A 86 -7.03 7.94 -4.82
C PHE A 86 -8.16 8.95 -4.83
N ASP A 87 -7.89 10.20 -4.46
CA ASP A 87 -8.90 11.25 -4.57
C ASP A 87 -9.31 11.46 -6.04
N GLN A 88 -10.55 11.93 -6.28
CA GLN A 88 -11.13 12.01 -7.63
C GLN A 88 -10.25 12.79 -8.62
N GLU A 89 -9.67 13.91 -8.19
CA GLU A 89 -8.77 14.73 -9.02
C GLU A 89 -7.55 13.93 -9.52
N VAL A 90 -7.00 13.07 -8.65
CA VAL A 90 -5.88 12.19 -9.01
C VAL A 90 -6.33 11.12 -10.01
N GLN A 91 -7.52 10.55 -9.80
CA GLN A 91 -8.09 9.57 -10.72
C GLN A 91 -8.30 10.19 -12.11
N ASP A 92 -8.88 11.38 -12.18
CA ASP A 92 -9.13 12.10 -13.44
C ASP A 92 -7.82 12.39 -14.18
N TYR A 93 -6.83 12.93 -13.47
CA TYR A 93 -5.48 13.17 -14.02
C TYR A 93 -4.83 11.88 -14.54
N PHE A 94 -4.89 10.78 -13.78
CA PHE A 94 -4.33 9.49 -14.21
C PHE A 94 -5.06 8.93 -15.43
N ASN A 95 -6.38 9.07 -15.50
CA ASN A 95 -7.17 8.64 -16.64
C ASN A 95 -6.79 9.42 -17.92
N GLU A 96 -6.63 10.74 -17.82
CA GLU A 96 -6.15 11.57 -18.94
C GLU A 96 -4.73 11.22 -19.37
N GLU A 97 -3.81 11.03 -18.41
CA GLU A 97 -2.43 10.57 -18.66
C GLU A 97 -2.41 9.21 -19.39
N ASN A 98 -3.21 8.26 -18.93
CA ASN A 98 -3.29 6.92 -19.51
C ASN A 98 -3.78 6.95 -20.97
N GLN A 99 -4.74 7.83 -21.29
CA GLN A 99 -5.25 7.98 -22.66
C GLN A 99 -4.20 8.51 -23.64
N ARG A 100 -3.29 9.39 -23.18
CA ARG A 100 -2.21 9.96 -24.01
C ARG A 100 -0.90 9.19 -23.92
N MET A 101 -0.86 8.12 -23.14
CA MET A 101 0.33 7.31 -22.93
C MET A 101 0.75 6.60 -24.21
N LYS A 102 2.03 6.70 -24.56
CA LYS A 102 2.62 5.97 -25.68
C LYS A 102 3.79 5.15 -25.15
N ASN A 103 3.77 3.84 -25.40
CA ASN A 103 4.81 2.91 -24.94
C ASN A 103 5.08 2.97 -23.43
N GLY A 104 4.05 3.18 -22.61
CA GLY A 104 4.19 3.24 -21.14
C GLY A 104 4.64 4.59 -20.57
N PHE A 105 4.81 5.63 -21.41
CA PHE A 105 5.24 6.96 -20.97
C PHE A 105 4.32 8.07 -21.47
N THR A 106 4.23 9.11 -20.65
CA THR A 106 3.74 10.45 -20.99
C THR A 106 4.91 11.44 -20.82
N PRO A 107 4.83 12.66 -21.35
CA PRO A 107 5.84 13.69 -21.08
C PRO A 107 6.08 13.93 -19.58
N ASP A 108 5.05 13.81 -18.73
CA ASP A 108 5.21 13.95 -17.28
C ASP A 108 5.97 12.76 -16.67
N LEU A 109 5.64 11.53 -17.06
CA LEU A 109 6.36 10.33 -16.63
C LEU A 109 7.82 10.34 -17.08
N THR A 110 8.11 10.80 -18.31
CA THR A 110 9.49 10.97 -18.81
C THR A 110 10.26 11.97 -17.95
N LYS A 111 9.69 13.15 -17.70
CA LYS A 111 10.31 14.17 -16.85
C LYS A 111 10.52 13.68 -15.42
N THR A 112 9.55 12.94 -14.88
CA THR A 112 9.63 12.33 -13.54
C THR A 112 10.76 11.30 -13.47
N ALA A 113 10.87 10.42 -14.48
CA ALA A 113 11.93 9.43 -14.58
C ALA A 113 13.32 10.09 -14.66
N GLU A 114 13.51 11.07 -15.55
CA GLU A 114 14.78 11.80 -15.69
C GLU A 114 15.19 12.52 -14.39
N THR A 115 14.23 13.12 -13.71
CA THR A 115 14.44 13.78 -12.42
C THR A 115 14.86 12.77 -11.35
N ASN A 116 14.17 11.63 -11.27
CA ASN A 116 14.46 10.60 -10.30
C ASN A 116 15.82 9.92 -10.56
N VAL A 117 16.21 9.71 -11.83
CA VAL A 117 17.56 9.20 -12.18
C VAL A 117 18.65 10.12 -11.64
N LYS A 118 18.53 11.44 -11.84
CA LYS A 118 19.50 12.43 -11.31
C LYS A 118 19.56 12.40 -9.80
N ARG A 119 18.41 12.31 -9.12
CA ARG A 119 18.31 12.25 -7.65
C ARG A 119 18.88 10.97 -7.07
N ILE A 120 18.64 9.82 -7.70
CA ILE A 120 19.20 8.53 -7.29
C ILE A 120 20.72 8.56 -7.43
N ALA A 121 21.25 9.07 -8.56
CA ALA A 121 22.69 9.21 -8.77
C ALA A 121 23.34 10.15 -7.74
N ALA A 122 22.68 11.26 -7.40
CA ALA A 122 23.17 12.20 -6.38
C ALA A 122 23.12 11.61 -4.96
N GLY A 123 22.09 10.82 -4.64
CA GLY A 123 21.92 10.17 -3.33
C GLY A 123 22.77 8.92 -3.11
N ALA A 124 23.30 8.30 -4.18
CA ALA A 124 24.23 7.17 -4.11
C ALA A 124 25.68 7.59 -3.79
N ASN A 125 25.98 8.89 -3.86
CA ASN A 125 27.29 9.47 -3.57
C ASN A 125 27.46 9.95 -2.11
N ASN A 126 26.52 9.61 -1.22
CA ASN A 126 26.56 9.92 0.21
C ASN A 126 26.49 8.64 1.05
#